data_AF-X1CWW4-F1
#
_entry.id   AF-X1CWW4-F1
#
_cell.length_a   1.000
_cell.length_b   1.000
_cell.length_c   1.000
_cell.angle_alpha   90.00
_cell.angle_beta   90.00
_cell.angle_gamma   90.00
#
_symmetry.space_group_name_H-M   'P 1'
#
loop_
_entity.id
_entity.type
_entity.pdbx_description
1 polymer ?
#
loop_
_entity_poly.entity_id
_entity_poly.type
_entity_poly.pdbx_seq_one_letter_code
_entity_poly.pdbx_strand_id
1 'polypeptide(L)'
;MDRIQVEMRQVFDDLGYPQDEDLPELFNRVAQDSGFVSGDQVVRTYETLIQEADQNLDAAFDIRPSADIIVIGGPTGGYYVPGALDGSRPGAFYATNSSREPHF
;
A
#
# COMPACT_ATOMS: atom_id res chain seq x y z
N MET A 1 22.09 -8.05 13.12
CA MET A 1 21.23 -7.21 12.26
C MET A 1 20.81 -8.06 11.09
N ASP A 2 19.51 -8.09 10.83
CA ASP A 2 18.96 -8.89 9.73
C ASP A 2 19.11 -8.14 8.40
N ARG A 3 19.27 -8.86 7.27
CA ARG A 3 19.48 -8.28 5.93
C ARG A 3 18.52 -7.12 5.62
N ILE A 4 17.24 -7.30 5.94
CA ILE A 4 16.19 -6.29 5.70
C ILE A 4 16.45 -4.99 6.48
N GLN A 5 16.90 -5.09 7.74
CA GLN A 5 17.19 -3.90 8.55
C GLN A 5 18.38 -3.11 7.98
N VAL A 6 19.38 -3.81 7.46
CA VAL A 6 20.54 -3.18 6.79
C VAL A 6 20.11 -2.45 5.52
N GLU A 7 19.29 -3.10 4.69
CA GLU A 7 18.75 -2.49 3.46
C GLU A 7 17.86 -1.28 3.78
N MET A 8 17.00 -1.36 4.80
CA MET A 8 16.19 -0.22 5.26
C MET A 8 17.05 0.97 5.71
N ARG A 9 18.10 0.72 6.51
CA ARG A 9 19.03 1.78 6.95
C ARG A 9 19.72 2.44 5.77
N GLN A 10 20.16 1.66 4.79
CA GLN A 10 20.80 2.18 3.59
C GLN A 10 19.87 3.10 2.79
N VAL A 11 18.59 2.74 2.65
CA VAL A 11 17.60 3.61 1.98
C VAL A 11 17.39 4.92 2.75
N PHE A 12 17.34 4.89 4.09
CA PHE A 12 17.26 6.12 4.88
C PHE A 12 18.50 7.02 4.72
N ASP A 13 19.70 6.43 4.63
CA ASP A 13 20.93 7.17 4.34
C ASP A 13 20.88 7.83 2.97
N ASP A 14 20.45 7.10 1.93
CA ASP A 14 20.34 7.61 0.55
C ASP A 14 19.29 8.74 0.44
N LEU A 15 18.25 8.70 1.26
CA LEU A 15 17.23 9.75 1.36
C LEU A 15 17.65 10.94 2.26
N GLY A 16 18.83 10.88 2.89
CA GLY A 16 19.38 11.97 3.70
C GLY A 16 18.82 12.06 5.12
N TYR A 17 18.23 10.98 5.65
CA TYR A 17 17.75 10.93 7.03
C TYR A 17 18.93 10.82 8.04
N PRO A 18 18.74 11.24 9.30
CA PRO A 18 19.81 11.26 10.31
C PRO A 18 20.48 9.89 10.50
N GLN A 19 21.80 9.89 10.70
CA GLN A 19 22.59 8.65 10.87
C GLN A 19 22.68 8.19 12.34
N ASP A 20 22.31 9.07 13.26
CA ASP A 20 22.30 8.84 14.71
C ASP A 20 20.95 8.33 15.24
N GLU A 21 19.92 8.28 14.39
CA GLU A 21 18.60 7.69 14.69
C GLU A 21 18.54 6.18 14.37
N ASP A 22 17.81 5.43 15.20
CA ASP A 22 17.51 4.03 14.96
C ASP A 22 16.33 3.83 14.00
N LEU A 23 16.10 2.59 13.53
CA LEU A 23 15.03 2.32 12.56
C LEU A 23 13.64 2.74 13.05
N PRO A 24 13.20 2.43 14.28
CA PRO A 24 11.95 2.96 14.83
C PRO A 24 11.83 4.48 14.76
N GLU A 25 12.87 5.22 15.14
CA GLU A 25 12.90 6.69 15.08
C GLU A 25 12.76 7.19 13.63
N LEU A 26 13.50 6.58 12.71
CA LEU A 26 13.43 6.90 11.28
C LEU A 26 12.05 6.61 10.68
N PHE A 27 11.41 5.50 11.04
CA PHE A 27 10.04 5.18 10.61
C PHE A 27 9.02 6.21 11.11
N ASN A 28 9.14 6.62 12.37
CA ASN A 28 8.29 7.67 12.92
C ASN A 28 8.49 9.01 12.21
N ARG A 29 9.75 9.36 11.89
CA ARG A 29 10.10 10.58 11.17
C ARG A 29 9.56 10.57 9.75
N VAL A 30 9.83 9.53 8.95
CA VAL A 30 9.33 9.47 7.56
C VAL A 30 7.81 9.51 7.52
N ALA A 31 7.14 8.90 8.49
CA ALA A 31 5.67 8.94 8.54
C ALA A 31 5.15 10.35 8.84
N GLN A 32 5.87 11.15 9.63
CA GLN A 32 5.56 12.58 9.82
C GLN A 32 5.87 13.41 8.58
N ASP A 33 7.01 13.16 7.92
CA ASP A 33 7.47 13.90 6.75
C ASP A 33 6.61 13.62 5.50
N SER A 34 6.15 12.38 5.32
CA SER A 34 5.32 11.96 4.18
C SER A 34 3.84 12.33 4.35
N GLY A 35 3.39 12.51 5.58
CA GLY A 35 1.98 12.61 5.92
C GLY A 35 1.20 11.31 5.70
N PHE A 36 -0.13 11.40 5.77
CA PHE A 36 -1.04 10.25 5.70
C PHE A 36 -2.20 10.50 4.75
N VAL A 37 -2.62 9.42 4.08
CA VAL A 37 -3.88 9.37 3.33
C VAL A 37 -4.97 8.92 4.29
N SER A 38 -6.09 9.66 4.37
CA SER A 38 -7.19 9.34 5.29
C SER A 38 -8.57 9.51 4.64
N GLY A 39 -9.59 8.89 5.26
CA GLY A 39 -10.98 8.97 4.81
C GLY A 39 -11.17 8.51 3.35
N ASP A 40 -11.95 9.27 2.58
CA ASP A 40 -12.28 8.92 1.19
C ASP A 40 -11.06 8.90 0.26
N GLN A 41 -9.95 9.56 0.64
CA GLN A 41 -8.73 9.51 -0.15
C GLN A 41 -8.10 8.13 -0.16
N VAL A 42 -8.31 7.31 0.89
CA VAL A 42 -7.72 5.97 0.99
C VAL A 42 -8.17 5.10 -0.18
N VAL A 43 -9.47 5.08 -0.47
CA VAL A 43 -10.03 4.29 -1.57
C VAL A 43 -9.43 4.74 -2.90
N ARG A 44 -9.41 6.05 -3.16
CA ARG A 44 -8.86 6.62 -4.40
C ARG A 44 -7.38 6.37 -4.56
N THR A 45 -6.60 6.45 -3.49
CA THR A 45 -5.17 6.15 -3.52
C THR A 45 -4.93 4.70 -3.90
N TYR A 46 -5.68 3.75 -3.34
CA TYR A 46 -5.56 2.34 -3.72
C TYR A 46 -6.01 2.10 -5.18
N GLU A 47 -7.08 2.74 -5.65
CA GLU A 47 -7.50 2.64 -7.05
C GLU A 47 -6.39 3.12 -7.99
N THR A 48 -5.74 4.25 -7.68
CA THR A 48 -4.60 4.77 -8.45
C THR A 48 -3.41 3.81 -8.42
N LEU A 49 -3.04 3.27 -7.24
CA LEU A 49 -1.92 2.33 -7.12
C LEU A 49 -2.16 1.02 -7.88
N ILE A 50 -3.39 0.51 -7.84
CA ILE A 50 -3.78 -0.68 -8.61
C ILE A 50 -3.68 -0.38 -10.11
N GLN A 51 -4.18 0.77 -10.56
CA GLN A 51 -4.09 1.17 -11.96
C GLN A 51 -2.63 1.36 -12.42
N GLU A 52 -1.78 1.97 -11.60
CA GLU A 52 -0.36 2.13 -11.90
C GLU A 52 0.34 0.78 -11.98
N ALA A 53 0.08 -0.13 -11.04
CA ALA A 53 0.59 -1.50 -11.12
C ALA A 53 0.12 -2.16 -12.42
N ASP A 54 -1.17 -2.10 -12.72
CA ASP A 54 -1.78 -2.72 -13.90
C ASP A 54 -1.15 -2.26 -15.23
N GLN A 55 -0.81 -0.98 -15.34
CA GLN A 55 -0.12 -0.40 -16.50
C GLN A 55 1.34 -0.87 -16.65
N ASN A 56 1.97 -1.30 -15.57
CA ASN A 56 3.37 -1.70 -15.54
C ASN A 56 3.57 -3.23 -15.54
N LEU A 57 2.50 -4.03 -15.37
CA LEU A 57 2.60 -5.49 -15.26
C LEU A 57 3.06 -6.18 -16.54
N ASP A 58 2.79 -5.58 -17.71
CA ASP A 58 3.15 -6.16 -19.02
C ASP A 58 4.68 -6.38 -19.16
N ALA A 59 5.50 -5.69 -18.36
CA ALA A 59 6.95 -5.90 -18.34
C ALA A 59 7.38 -7.21 -17.65
N ALA A 60 6.50 -7.84 -16.87
CA ALA A 60 6.80 -9.01 -16.06
C ALA A 60 5.82 -10.20 -16.28
N PHE A 61 4.62 -9.94 -16.79
CA PHE A 61 3.57 -10.96 -16.94
C PHE A 61 2.96 -10.96 -18.34
N ASP A 62 3.21 -12.03 -19.10
CA ASP A 62 2.64 -12.22 -20.45
C ASP A 62 1.14 -12.58 -20.44
N ILE A 63 0.64 -13.11 -19.32
CA ILE A 63 -0.73 -13.59 -19.16
C ILE A 63 -1.41 -12.81 -18.04
N ARG A 64 -2.51 -12.14 -18.37
CA ARG A 64 -3.28 -11.32 -17.44
C ARG A 64 -4.71 -11.81 -17.28
N PRO A 65 -5.28 -11.73 -16.06
CA PRO A 65 -6.70 -11.99 -15.87
C PRO A 65 -7.52 -10.90 -16.58
N SER A 66 -8.65 -11.28 -17.16
CA SER A 66 -9.63 -10.32 -17.72
C SER A 66 -10.55 -9.72 -16.66
N ALA A 67 -10.47 -10.21 -15.42
CA ALA A 67 -11.32 -9.79 -14.33
C ALA A 67 -10.72 -8.58 -13.62
N ASP A 68 -11.55 -7.55 -13.44
CA ASP A 68 -11.16 -6.35 -12.71
C ASP A 68 -11.12 -6.57 -11.19
N ILE A 69 -10.35 -5.71 -10.51
CA ILE A 69 -10.33 -5.58 -9.06
C ILE A 69 -10.89 -4.22 -8.69
N ILE A 70 -11.82 -4.17 -7.74
CA ILE A 70 -12.35 -2.93 -7.16
C ILE A 70 -11.84 -2.71 -5.75
N VAL A 71 -11.86 -1.46 -5.29
CA VAL A 71 -11.53 -1.10 -3.90
C VAL A 71 -12.81 -0.77 -3.13
N ILE A 72 -12.97 -1.35 -1.95
CA ILE A 72 -14.11 -1.09 -1.06
C ILE A 72 -13.59 -0.54 0.27
N GLY A 73 -14.01 0.68 0.61
CA GLY A 73 -13.73 1.28 1.92
C GLY A 73 -14.61 0.71 3.02
N GLY A 74 -14.05 0.52 4.22
CA GLY A 74 -14.81 0.06 5.38
C GLY A 74 -14.10 0.24 6.72
N PRO A 75 -14.73 -0.22 7.82
CA PRO A 75 -14.14 -0.20 9.16
C PRO A 75 -13.00 -1.20 9.35
N THR A 76 -12.90 -2.18 8.45
CA THR A 76 -11.83 -3.18 8.41
C THR A 76 -11.30 -3.29 6.99
N GLY A 77 -10.07 -3.76 6.84
CA GLY A 77 -9.38 -3.83 5.56
C GLY A 77 -8.02 -4.52 5.65
N GLY A 78 -7.26 -4.45 4.56
CA GLY A 78 -6.02 -5.20 4.40
C GLY A 78 -6.23 -6.64 3.91
N TYR A 79 -7.36 -6.91 3.25
CA TYR A 79 -7.68 -8.24 2.73
C TYR A 79 -8.35 -8.17 1.36
N TYR A 80 -8.23 -9.28 0.61
CA TYR A 80 -8.84 -9.47 -0.70
C TYR A 80 -9.96 -10.52 -0.62
N VAL A 81 -11.07 -10.25 -1.29
CA VAL A 81 -12.17 -11.20 -1.49
C VAL A 81 -12.24 -11.55 -2.97
N PRO A 82 -12.15 -12.83 -3.35
CA PRO A 82 -12.23 -13.23 -4.75
C PRO A 82 -13.59 -12.88 -5.36
N GLY A 83 -13.58 -12.66 -6.67
CA GLY A 83 -14.77 -12.52 -7.48
C GLY A 83 -15.62 -13.79 -7.45
N ALA A 84 -16.90 -13.66 -7.80
CA ALA A 84 -17.77 -14.82 -7.94
C ALA A 84 -17.36 -15.63 -9.18
N LEU A 85 -17.40 -16.96 -9.08
CA LEU A 85 -17.02 -17.86 -10.18
C LEU A 85 -17.91 -17.70 -11.41
N ASP A 86 -19.15 -17.25 -11.22
CA ASP A 86 -20.12 -16.97 -12.28
C ASP A 86 -19.97 -15.56 -12.89
N GLY A 87 -18.97 -14.78 -12.44
CA GLY A 87 -18.72 -13.42 -12.91
C GLY A 87 -19.70 -12.37 -12.38
N SER A 88 -20.64 -12.72 -11.50
CA SER A 88 -21.64 -11.78 -10.97
C SER A 88 -21.06 -10.67 -10.10
N ARG A 89 -19.84 -10.86 -9.59
CA ARG A 89 -19.14 -9.91 -8.72
C ARG A 89 -17.63 -9.95 -8.99
N PRO A 90 -16.94 -8.80 -9.13
CA PRO A 90 -15.49 -8.74 -9.28
C PRO A 90 -14.77 -9.10 -7.97
N GLY A 91 -13.45 -9.29 -8.09
CA GLY A 91 -12.58 -9.32 -6.91
C GLY A 91 -12.57 -7.96 -6.22
N ALA A 92 -12.51 -7.95 -4.90
CA ALA A 92 -12.52 -6.71 -4.12
C ALA A 92 -11.38 -6.68 -3.11
N PHE A 93 -10.61 -5.60 -3.12
CA PHE A 93 -9.70 -5.26 -2.03
C PHE A 93 -10.42 -4.36 -1.03
N TYR A 94 -10.45 -4.77 0.23
CA TYR A 94 -11.07 -4.00 1.31
C TYR A 94 -10.02 -3.13 1.99
N ALA A 95 -10.25 -1.83 2.00
CA ALA A 95 -9.36 -0.84 2.58
C ALA A 95 -9.99 -0.21 3.83
N THR A 96 -9.26 -0.19 4.94
CA THR A 96 -9.71 0.53 6.13
C THR A 96 -9.66 2.02 5.87
N ASN A 97 -10.80 2.70 5.90
CA ASN A 97 -10.89 4.15 5.66
C ASN A 97 -11.62 4.90 6.79
N SER A 98 -12.01 4.21 7.85
CA SER A 98 -12.76 4.78 8.97
C SER A 98 -11.87 5.48 10.01
N SER A 99 -10.58 5.17 10.06
CA SER A 99 -9.65 5.85 10.99
C SER A 99 -9.21 7.18 10.41
N ARG A 100 -9.21 8.22 11.25
CA ARG A 100 -8.67 9.55 10.93
C ARG A 100 -7.24 9.74 11.42
N GLU A 101 -6.73 8.79 12.19
CA GLU A 101 -5.40 8.86 12.81
C GLU A 101 -4.61 7.58 12.48
N PRO A 102 -3.32 7.70 12.16
CA PRO A 102 -2.41 6.56 12.10
C PRO A 102 -2.20 6.02 13.52
N HIS A 103 -2.09 4.70 13.64
CA HIS A 103 -1.60 4.07 14.86
C HIS A 103 -0.09 3.83 14.69
N PHE A 104 0.72 4.41 15.59
CA PHE A 104 2.17 4.16 15.70
C PHE A 104 2.44 3.30 16.92
#